data_AF-A0A8S2DN82-F1
#
_entry.id   AF-A0A8S2DN82-F1
#
_cell.length_a   1.000
_cell.length_b   1.000
_cell.length_c   1.000
_cell.angle_alpha   90.00
_cell.angle_beta   90.00
_cell.angle_gamma   90.00
#
_symmetry.space_group_name_H-M   'P 1'
#
loop_
_entity.id
_entity.type
_entity.pdbx_description
1 polymer ?
#
loop_
_entity_poly.entity_id
_entity_poly.type
_entity_poly.pdbx_seq_one_letter_code
_entity_poly.pdbx_strand_id
1 'polypeptide(L)'
;MTRSKQGQLSTAKNLDLNNITENETSALQNKIYTPKSTAGKDFKKDGTCYAIDLYPPYTITAGPTYTAYKFNILQHLTALSPYFETNTNGLSPDPSPGCTVVKAAYLVRHASIYANDYDYENTLYPFLQRLKNASSSKHVNFSCALDLAFLATWTSPITDSKEEMEKLTKSGGLEAFNFSTQLAYRYPHLLPMKKKNESSFKVWASEANRTKQSANALFAGLYGGIQEDMIGQVMVIAEGEEQGANTLTPHESCPRFSDTAGSKEAGIWLKYYTDPIIARFAAMGTRFNFSANDVLAMQELCGYETVIRGSSPFCPIFTPEEWLSFEYYFDIKYHYQLGYERLSVS
;
A
#
# COMPACT_ATOMS: atom_id res chain seq x y z
N MET A 1 15.62 -7.64 35.64
CA MET A 1 16.81 -7.14 34.92
C MET A 1 16.48 -7.09 33.44
N THR A 2 16.19 -5.88 32.99
CA THR A 2 15.83 -5.49 31.62
C THR A 2 17.03 -5.65 30.68
N ARG A 3 16.88 -6.44 29.62
CA ARG A 3 17.78 -6.41 28.46
C ARG A 3 17.01 -5.85 27.27
N SER A 4 17.27 -4.57 27.02
CA SER A 4 17.12 -3.93 25.72
C SER A 4 17.88 -4.78 24.68
N LYS A 5 17.19 -5.22 23.63
CA LYS A 5 17.82 -5.66 22.38
C LYS A 5 17.64 -4.52 21.39
N GLN A 6 18.73 -3.79 21.16
CA GLN A 6 18.93 -2.98 19.97
C GLN A 6 18.67 -3.85 18.74
N GLY A 7 17.69 -3.43 17.92
CA GLY A 7 17.56 -3.94 16.57
C GLY A 7 18.85 -3.66 15.82
N GLN A 8 19.54 -4.73 15.41
CA GLN A 8 20.55 -4.62 14.38
C GLN A 8 19.82 -4.27 13.09
N LEU A 9 19.94 -3.01 12.67
CA LEU A 9 19.63 -2.57 11.32
C LEU A 9 20.39 -3.48 10.35
N SER A 10 19.69 -4.35 9.64
CA SER A 10 20.23 -4.92 8.43
C SER A 10 20.36 -3.78 7.42
N THR A 11 21.58 -3.57 6.92
CA THR A 11 21.84 -2.59 5.87
C THR A 11 21.35 -3.19 4.56
N ALA A 12 20.05 -3.01 4.28
CA ALA A 12 19.55 -3.18 2.92
C ALA A 12 20.31 -2.19 2.02
N LYS A 13 21.06 -2.71 1.06
CA LYS A 13 21.73 -1.87 0.05
C LYS A 13 20.65 -1.09 -0.70
N ASN A 14 20.72 0.24 -0.63
CA ASN A 14 19.99 1.13 -1.51
C ASN A 14 20.08 0.63 -2.96
N LEU A 15 18.94 0.44 -3.63
CA LEU A 15 18.94 0.28 -5.07
C LEU A 15 19.29 1.65 -5.66
N ASP A 16 20.55 1.83 -6.06
CA ASP A 16 20.98 3.04 -6.76
C ASP A 16 20.40 3.02 -8.18
N LEU A 17 19.24 3.64 -8.35
CA LEU A 17 18.56 3.78 -9.64
C LEU A 17 19.44 4.50 -10.70
N ASN A 18 20.53 5.16 -10.29
CA ASN A 18 21.49 5.77 -11.22
C ASN A 18 22.38 4.74 -11.94
N ASN A 19 22.42 3.48 -11.50
CA ASN A 19 23.23 2.41 -12.09
C ASN A 19 22.48 1.48 -13.06
N ILE A 20 21.21 1.77 -13.37
CA ILE A 20 20.47 1.04 -14.43
C ILE A 20 20.89 1.63 -15.78
N THR A 21 21.60 0.83 -16.59
CA THR A 21 22.20 1.28 -17.86
C THR A 21 21.16 1.68 -18.91
N GLU A 22 21.44 2.73 -19.69
CA GLU A 22 20.56 3.25 -20.77
C GLU A 22 20.13 2.19 -21.81
N ASN A 23 20.92 1.12 -21.97
CA ASN A 23 20.64 0.03 -22.90
C ASN A 23 19.47 -0.88 -22.45
N GLU A 24 19.24 -1.08 -21.15
CA GLU A 24 18.13 -1.89 -20.65
C GLU A 24 16.78 -1.15 -20.78
N THR A 25 16.78 0.18 -20.64
CA THR A 25 15.60 1.05 -20.85
C THR A 25 15.21 1.14 -22.33
N SER A 26 16.20 1.14 -23.24
CA SER A 26 15.99 1.29 -24.68
C SER A 26 15.27 0.11 -25.34
N ALA A 27 15.42 -1.11 -24.81
CA ALA A 27 14.77 -2.31 -25.33
C ALA A 27 13.24 -2.34 -25.09
N LEU A 28 12.78 -1.66 -24.02
CA LEU A 28 11.35 -1.49 -23.70
C LEU A 28 10.75 -0.23 -24.36
N GLN A 29 11.54 0.84 -24.52
CA GLN A 29 11.11 2.10 -25.14
C GLN A 29 10.57 1.95 -26.57
N ASN A 30 11.13 1.05 -27.39
CA ASN A 30 10.77 0.95 -28.81
C ASN A 30 9.42 0.27 -29.11
N LYS A 31 8.63 -0.14 -28.10
CA LYS A 31 7.32 -0.78 -28.31
C LYS A 31 6.11 0.04 -27.89
N ILE A 32 6.26 1.07 -27.06
CA ILE A 32 5.11 1.76 -26.47
C ILE A 32 5.40 3.26 -26.37
N TYR A 33 4.86 4.01 -27.34
CA TYR A 33 4.59 5.45 -27.29
C TYR A 33 5.79 6.43 -27.44
N THR A 34 5.57 7.46 -28.26
CA THR A 34 6.43 8.65 -28.42
C THR A 34 5.69 9.88 -27.90
N PRO A 35 6.08 10.48 -26.76
CA PRO A 35 5.45 11.72 -26.31
C PRO A 35 6.01 12.92 -27.10
N LYS A 36 5.13 13.72 -27.70
CA LYS A 36 5.49 15.08 -28.16
C LYS A 36 5.35 16.05 -26.98
N SER A 37 6.48 16.53 -26.47
CA SER A 37 6.55 17.62 -25.50
C SER A 37 6.38 18.97 -26.22
N THR A 38 5.38 19.75 -25.81
CA THR A 38 5.34 21.20 -26.07
C THR A 38 5.73 21.93 -24.79
N ALA A 39 6.91 22.54 -24.80
CA ALA A 39 7.46 23.32 -23.70
C ALA A 39 6.62 24.59 -23.44
N GLY A 40 6.09 24.73 -22.22
CA GLY A 40 5.48 25.97 -21.71
C GLY A 40 6.53 26.85 -21.02
N LYS A 41 6.60 28.13 -21.40
CA LYS A 41 7.58 29.12 -20.95
C LYS A 41 7.20 29.80 -19.62
N ASP A 42 8.21 29.88 -18.74
CA ASP A 42 8.58 30.91 -17.75
C ASP A 42 7.55 31.64 -16.85
N PHE A 43 7.86 31.61 -15.54
CA PHE A 43 7.38 32.53 -14.50
C PHE A 43 8.03 33.93 -14.64
N LYS A 44 7.26 35.00 -14.44
CA LYS A 44 7.84 36.32 -14.10
C LYS A 44 8.29 36.36 -12.63
N LYS A 45 9.31 37.17 -12.34
CA LYS A 45 9.91 37.38 -11.00
C LYS A 45 8.96 37.98 -9.93
N ASP A 46 7.71 38.29 -10.26
CA ASP A 46 6.78 39.05 -9.40
C ASP A 46 5.85 38.20 -8.52
N GLY A 47 5.92 36.86 -8.62
CA GLY A 47 5.12 35.96 -7.78
C GLY A 47 3.66 35.78 -8.22
N THR A 48 3.28 36.28 -9.40
CA THR A 48 1.93 36.11 -9.95
C THR A 48 1.77 34.70 -10.54
N CYS A 49 0.82 33.91 -10.03
CA CYS A 49 0.50 32.58 -10.57
C CYS A 49 -0.31 32.71 -11.89
N TYR A 50 0.06 31.97 -12.94
CA TYR A 50 -0.77 31.78 -14.13
C TYR A 50 -1.21 30.32 -14.19
N ALA A 51 -2.51 30.08 -14.36
CA ALA A 51 -3.03 28.74 -14.64
C ALA A 51 -2.54 28.32 -16.03
N ILE A 52 -1.70 27.29 -16.09
CA ILE A 52 -1.43 26.58 -17.33
C ILE A 52 -2.43 25.43 -17.34
N ASP A 53 -3.46 25.53 -18.17
CA ASP A 53 -4.40 24.44 -18.40
C ASP A 53 -3.62 23.35 -19.17
N LEU A 54 -3.07 22.37 -18.45
CA LEU A 54 -2.28 21.28 -19.04
C LEU A 54 -3.15 20.20 -19.70
N TYR A 55 -4.47 20.38 -19.68
CA TYR A 55 -5.42 19.45 -20.29
C TYR A 55 -6.20 20.13 -21.42
N PRO A 56 -6.04 19.71 -22.70
CA PRO A 56 -7.12 19.95 -23.65
C PRO A 56 -8.38 19.25 -23.15
N PRO A 57 -9.58 19.84 -23.30
CA PRO A 57 -10.82 19.18 -22.89
C PRO A 57 -10.95 17.85 -23.63
N TYR A 58 -10.95 16.74 -22.90
CA TYR A 58 -11.29 15.43 -23.45
C TYR A 58 -12.74 15.49 -23.95
N THR A 59 -12.92 15.48 -25.26
CA THR A 59 -14.23 15.24 -25.87
C THR A 59 -14.50 13.75 -25.83
N ILE A 60 -15.29 13.31 -24.85
CA ILE A 60 -15.79 11.94 -24.79
C ILE A 60 -16.83 11.79 -25.91
N THR A 61 -16.42 11.23 -27.04
CA THR A 61 -17.38 10.68 -28.02
C THR A 61 -18.02 9.45 -27.37
N ALA A 62 -19.32 9.55 -27.08
CA ALA A 62 -20.11 8.45 -26.52
C ALA A 62 -20.08 7.24 -27.47
N GLY A 63 -19.25 6.26 -27.13
CA GLY A 63 -19.34 4.88 -27.63
C GLY A 63 -20.48 4.13 -26.95
N PRO A 64 -20.84 2.92 -27.44
CA PRO A 64 -22.00 2.19 -26.95
C PRO A 64 -21.86 1.88 -25.46
N THR A 65 -23.00 1.72 -24.78
CA THR A 65 -23.13 1.53 -23.33
C THR A 65 -22.41 0.27 -22.84
N TYR A 66 -21.10 0.38 -22.62
CA TYR A 66 -20.39 -0.43 -21.65
C TYR A 66 -20.81 0.09 -20.27
N THR A 67 -21.12 -0.81 -19.33
CA THR A 67 -21.29 -0.45 -17.93
C THR A 67 -20.13 0.44 -17.52
N ALA A 68 -20.40 1.69 -17.12
CA ALA A 68 -19.36 2.66 -16.82
C ALA A 68 -18.52 2.17 -15.64
N TYR A 69 -17.40 1.52 -15.92
CA TYR A 69 -16.42 1.16 -14.91
C TYR A 69 -15.92 2.46 -14.29
N LYS A 70 -16.27 2.68 -13.02
CA LYS A 70 -15.80 3.82 -12.25
C LYS A 70 -14.48 3.42 -11.60
N PHE A 71 -13.37 3.94 -12.13
CA PHE A 71 -12.05 3.72 -11.55
C PHE A 71 -12.03 4.15 -10.08
N ASN A 72 -11.73 3.21 -9.18
CA ASN A 72 -11.62 3.48 -7.75
C ASN A 72 -10.16 3.36 -7.35
N ILE A 73 -9.50 4.50 -7.14
CA ILE A 73 -8.07 4.57 -6.78
C ILE A 73 -7.75 3.63 -5.62
N LEU A 74 -8.61 3.56 -4.60
CA LEU A 74 -8.38 2.73 -3.41
C LEU A 74 -8.35 1.22 -3.68
N GLN A 75 -8.78 0.78 -4.87
CA GLN A 75 -8.68 -0.61 -5.33
C GLN A 75 -7.42 -0.90 -6.13
N HIS A 76 -6.62 0.13 -6.45
CA HIS A 76 -5.39 0.06 -7.23
C HIS A 76 -4.16 0.49 -6.42
N LEU A 77 -4.24 0.39 -5.09
CA LEU A 77 -3.13 0.70 -4.17
C LEU A 77 -2.33 -0.55 -3.75
N THR A 78 -2.58 -1.69 -4.38
CA THR A 78 -1.95 -2.99 -4.09
C THR A 78 -2.05 -3.36 -2.60
N ALA A 79 -0.93 -3.66 -1.95
CA ALA A 79 -0.81 -3.98 -0.54
C ALA A 79 -1.19 -2.83 0.40
N LEU A 80 -1.40 -1.61 -0.09
CA LEU A 80 -1.86 -0.43 0.66
C LEU A 80 -3.36 -0.19 0.54
N SER A 81 -4.06 -0.96 -0.29
CA SER A 81 -5.51 -0.84 -0.46
C SER A 81 -6.23 -1.17 0.85
N PRO A 82 -7.14 -0.30 1.34
CA PRO A 82 -8.15 -0.71 2.32
C PRO A 82 -8.89 -1.95 1.85
N TYR A 83 -9.40 -2.78 2.75
CA TYR A 83 -10.05 -4.03 2.33
C TYR A 83 -11.26 -3.75 1.43
N PHE A 84 -11.33 -4.45 0.30
CA PHE A 84 -12.49 -4.48 -0.58
C PHE A 84 -12.72 -5.89 -1.11
N GLU A 85 -13.98 -6.23 -1.38
CA GLU A 85 -14.31 -7.48 -2.06
C GLU A 85 -14.04 -7.36 -3.56
N THR A 86 -13.37 -8.36 -4.11
CA THR A 86 -13.10 -8.41 -5.56
C THR A 86 -14.38 -8.68 -6.33
N ASN A 87 -14.41 -8.25 -7.60
CA ASN A 87 -15.52 -8.57 -8.48
C ASN A 87 -15.56 -10.09 -8.73
N THR A 88 -16.62 -10.75 -8.27
CA THR A 88 -16.79 -12.20 -8.41
C THR A 88 -17.27 -12.62 -9.80
N ASN A 89 -17.43 -11.68 -10.75
CA ASN A 89 -17.97 -11.92 -12.08
C ASN A 89 -19.34 -12.63 -12.05
N GLY A 90 -20.17 -12.29 -11.05
CA GLY A 90 -21.49 -12.89 -10.86
C GLY A 90 -21.49 -14.25 -10.15
N LEU A 91 -20.33 -14.75 -9.70
CA LEU A 91 -20.28 -15.93 -8.84
C LEU A 91 -20.75 -15.57 -7.43
N SER A 92 -21.71 -16.34 -6.91
CA SER A 92 -22.12 -16.20 -5.52
C SER A 92 -21.13 -16.91 -4.59
N PRO A 93 -20.74 -16.30 -3.46
CA PRO A 93 -19.97 -16.97 -2.43
C PRO A 93 -20.82 -17.96 -1.60
N ASP A 94 -22.13 -18.01 -1.81
CA ASP A 94 -23.03 -18.89 -1.06
C ASP A 94 -22.87 -20.35 -1.47
N PRO A 95 -23.04 -21.30 -0.53
CA PRO A 95 -23.05 -22.72 -0.87
C PRO A 95 -24.19 -23.05 -1.85
N SER A 96 -23.97 -24.04 -2.71
CA SER A 96 -25.01 -24.52 -3.62
C SER A 96 -26.26 -24.99 -2.86
N PRO A 97 -27.47 -24.91 -3.45
CA PRO A 97 -28.70 -25.35 -2.80
C PRO A 97 -28.59 -26.79 -2.27
N GLY A 98 -28.91 -26.98 -0.99
CA GLY A 98 -28.79 -28.27 -0.30
C GLY A 98 -27.41 -28.56 0.30
N CYS A 99 -26.43 -27.69 0.13
CA CYS A 99 -25.12 -27.78 0.78
C CYS A 99 -25.04 -26.89 2.02
N THR A 100 -24.39 -27.39 3.08
CA THR A 100 -24.07 -26.63 4.29
C THR A 100 -22.56 -26.64 4.50
N VAL A 101 -21.98 -25.47 4.76
CA VAL A 101 -20.55 -25.37 5.06
C VAL A 101 -20.28 -26.00 6.44
N VAL A 102 -19.43 -27.03 6.49
CA VAL A 102 -19.10 -27.73 7.74
C VAL A 102 -17.78 -27.26 8.36
N LYS A 103 -16.92 -26.59 7.58
CA LYS A 103 -15.65 -26.00 8.01
C LYS A 103 -15.34 -24.80 7.12
N ALA A 104 -14.73 -23.77 7.70
CA ALA A 104 -14.17 -22.63 6.98
C ALA A 104 -12.78 -22.31 7.54
N ALA A 105 -11.84 -22.02 6.65
CA ALA A 105 -10.48 -21.62 7.02
C ALA A 105 -10.17 -20.30 6.31
N TYR A 106 -9.70 -19.32 7.08
CA TYR A 106 -9.32 -18.00 6.58
C TYR A 106 -7.87 -17.74 6.96
N LEU A 107 -7.06 -17.36 5.96
CA LEU A 107 -5.76 -16.75 6.16
C LEU A 107 -5.92 -15.26 5.93
N VAL A 108 -5.74 -14.46 6.98
CA VAL A 108 -6.07 -13.03 6.98
C VAL A 108 -4.79 -12.26 7.27
N ARG A 109 -4.43 -11.32 6.38
CA ARG A 109 -3.34 -10.37 6.63
C ARG A 109 -3.74 -9.45 7.80
N HIS A 110 -2.76 -8.88 8.50
CA HIS A 110 -3.05 -7.74 9.38
C HIS A 110 -3.80 -6.65 8.60
N ALA A 111 -4.70 -5.93 9.26
CA ALA A 111 -5.44 -4.85 8.63
C ALA A 111 -4.57 -3.57 8.48
N SER A 112 -5.20 -2.47 8.04
CA SER A 112 -4.51 -1.22 7.69
C SER A 112 -3.63 -0.66 8.82
N ILE A 113 -2.37 -0.38 8.51
CA ILE A 113 -1.36 0.17 9.43
C ILE A 113 -0.96 1.61 9.06
N TYR A 114 -0.27 2.31 9.96
CA TYR A 114 0.16 3.70 9.74
C TYR A 114 1.17 3.83 8.60
N ALA A 115 2.24 3.05 8.66
CA ALA A 115 3.12 2.76 7.54
C ALA A 115 3.95 1.51 7.83
N ASN A 116 4.33 0.81 6.76
CA ASN A 116 5.35 -0.22 6.86
C ASN A 116 6.72 0.44 7.09
N ASP A 117 7.55 -0.18 7.92
CA ASP A 117 8.88 0.29 8.27
C ASP A 117 9.80 0.44 7.05
N TYR A 118 9.81 -0.56 6.16
CA TYR A 118 10.61 -0.52 4.94
C TYR A 118 10.18 0.62 4.01
N ASP A 119 8.88 0.74 3.73
CA ASP A 119 8.37 1.84 2.89
C ASP A 119 8.67 3.21 3.52
N TYR A 120 8.51 3.32 4.85
CA TYR A 120 8.82 4.55 5.55
C TYR A 120 10.29 4.93 5.45
N GLU A 121 11.21 4.00 5.73
CA GLU A 121 12.65 4.27 5.72
C GLU A 121 13.19 4.55 4.32
N ASN A 122 12.72 3.82 3.31
CA ASN A 122 13.31 3.84 1.97
C ASN A 122 12.61 4.80 1.00
N THR A 123 11.32 5.09 1.24
CA THR A 123 10.49 5.87 0.30
C THR A 123 9.94 7.12 0.96
N LEU A 124 9.18 7.00 2.06
CA LEU A 124 8.46 8.13 2.65
C LEU A 124 9.41 9.13 3.35
N TYR A 125 10.28 8.65 4.24
CA TYR A 125 11.16 9.51 5.02
C TYR A 125 12.08 10.38 4.15
N PRO A 126 12.77 9.84 3.12
CA PRO A 126 13.54 10.67 2.19
C PRO A 126 12.70 11.77 1.54
N PHE A 127 11.49 11.45 1.06
CA PHE A 127 10.58 12.44 0.48
C PHE A 127 10.16 13.51 1.49
N LEU A 128 9.79 13.10 2.72
CA LEU A 128 9.42 14.02 3.79
C LEU A 128 10.56 14.99 4.16
N GLN A 129 11.81 14.52 4.21
CA GLN A 129 12.97 15.40 4.42
C GLN A 129 13.15 16.39 3.28
N ARG A 130 12.94 15.95 2.04
CA ARG A 130 13.06 16.82 0.86
C ARG A 130 11.95 17.87 0.82
N LEU A 131 10.71 17.51 1.15
CA LEU A 131 9.61 18.48 1.31
C LEU A 131 9.94 19.49 2.41
N LYS A 132 10.41 19.04 3.58
CA LYS A 132 10.79 19.94 4.67
C LYS A 132 11.86 20.96 4.26
N ASN A 133 12.90 20.49 3.54
CA ASN A 133 13.95 21.36 3.01
C ASN A 133 13.42 22.34 1.96
N ALA A 134 12.50 21.88 1.11
CA ALA A 134 11.85 22.72 0.10
C ALA A 134 10.97 23.81 0.73
N SER A 135 10.22 23.51 1.80
CA SER A 135 9.40 24.51 2.51
C SER A 135 10.23 25.65 3.14
N SER A 136 11.52 25.43 3.38
CA SER A 136 12.45 26.46 3.86
C SER A 136 13.16 27.22 2.72
N SER A 137 12.99 26.78 1.47
CA SER A 137 13.64 27.37 0.30
C SER A 137 12.86 28.60 -0.19
N LYS A 138 13.59 29.68 -0.53
CA LYS A 138 13.01 30.84 -1.23
C LYS A 138 12.74 30.58 -2.72
N HIS A 139 13.19 29.43 -3.23
CA HIS A 139 13.12 29.10 -4.66
C HIS A 139 12.04 28.07 -4.98
N VAL A 140 11.60 27.27 -4.01
CA VAL A 140 10.52 26.30 -4.22
C VAL A 140 9.21 26.94 -3.80
N ASN A 141 8.18 26.84 -4.64
CA ASN A 141 6.84 27.34 -4.32
C ASN A 141 5.77 26.40 -4.87
N PHE A 142 5.04 25.74 -3.98
CA PHE A 142 3.94 24.85 -4.36
C PHE A 142 2.63 25.60 -4.61
N SER A 143 2.43 26.79 -4.05
CA SER A 143 1.13 27.49 -4.03
C SER A 143 0.56 27.84 -5.42
N CYS A 144 1.41 27.88 -6.46
CA CYS A 144 0.97 28.15 -7.84
C CYS A 144 0.75 26.87 -8.68
N ALA A 145 1.07 25.68 -8.15
CA ALA A 145 0.91 24.42 -8.87
C ALA A 145 -0.42 23.79 -8.46
N LEU A 146 -1.46 23.92 -9.28
CA LEU A 146 -2.85 23.57 -8.91
C LEU A 146 -2.97 22.23 -8.16
N ASP A 147 -2.52 21.14 -8.76
CA ASP A 147 -2.61 19.79 -8.18
C ASP A 147 -1.69 19.61 -6.95
N LEU A 148 -0.63 20.42 -6.83
CA LEU A 148 0.37 20.32 -5.78
C LEU A 148 0.27 21.42 -4.71
N ALA A 149 -0.70 22.33 -4.83
CA ALA A 149 -0.79 23.53 -4.01
C ALA A 149 -0.97 23.20 -2.51
N PHE A 150 -1.62 22.07 -2.23
CA PHE A 150 -1.80 21.57 -0.86
C PHE A 150 -0.46 21.30 -0.16
N LEU A 151 0.61 20.99 -0.89
CA LEU A 151 1.95 20.75 -0.32
C LEU A 151 2.53 21.99 0.40
N ALA A 152 2.01 23.19 0.12
CA ALA A 152 2.43 24.39 0.84
C ALA A 152 2.05 24.37 2.33
N THR A 153 0.97 23.67 2.68
CA THR A 153 0.43 23.60 4.06
C THR A 153 0.29 22.18 4.59
N TRP A 154 0.53 21.17 3.75
CA TRP A 154 0.39 19.77 4.11
C TRP A 154 1.41 19.37 5.17
N THR A 155 0.97 18.50 6.08
CA THR A 155 1.82 17.89 7.10
C THR A 155 1.62 16.37 7.07
N SER A 156 2.70 15.65 7.32
CA SER A 156 2.69 14.18 7.37
C SER A 156 1.61 13.65 8.31
N PRO A 157 0.83 12.62 7.92
CA PRO A 157 -0.07 11.91 8.83
C PRO A 157 0.70 11.10 9.89
N ILE A 158 1.99 10.84 9.64
CA ILE A 158 2.91 10.20 10.57
C ILE A 158 3.67 11.31 11.30
N THR A 159 3.37 11.49 12.58
CA THR A 159 3.90 12.55 13.44
C THR A 159 4.96 12.07 14.41
N ASP A 160 4.92 10.78 14.79
CA ASP A 160 5.94 10.12 15.60
C ASP A 160 6.22 8.73 15.02
N SER A 161 7.21 8.65 14.12
CA SER A 161 7.54 7.38 13.47
C SER A 161 8.01 6.29 14.44
N LYS A 162 8.56 6.63 15.59
CA LYS A 162 8.98 5.61 16.58
C LYS A 162 7.78 4.95 17.23
N GLU A 163 6.69 5.69 17.37
CA GLU A 163 5.46 5.23 17.98
C GLU A 163 4.37 4.87 16.98
N GLU A 164 4.49 5.16 15.69
CA GLU A 164 3.40 4.91 14.74
C GLU A 164 3.73 3.81 13.72
N MET A 165 4.99 3.64 13.34
CA MET A 165 5.37 2.62 12.35
C MET A 165 4.94 1.22 12.80
N GLU A 166 4.47 0.43 11.83
CA GLU A 166 3.96 -0.91 12.05
C GLU A 166 2.76 -1.02 13.01
N LYS A 167 2.19 0.08 13.51
CA LYS A 167 1.01 0.03 14.37
C LYS A 167 -0.27 -0.02 13.53
N LEU A 168 -1.25 -0.76 14.05
CA LEU A 168 -2.59 -0.84 13.49
C LEU A 168 -3.27 0.54 13.59
N THR A 169 -3.89 0.98 12.50
CA THR A 169 -4.71 2.21 12.51
C THR A 169 -6.07 1.95 13.16
N LYS A 170 -6.78 3.02 13.54
CA LYS A 170 -8.16 2.91 14.02
C LYS A 170 -9.08 2.30 12.96
N SER A 171 -8.92 2.71 11.69
CA SER A 171 -9.66 2.16 10.56
C SER A 171 -9.31 0.68 10.35
N GLY A 172 -8.03 0.28 10.42
CA GLY A 172 -7.62 -1.11 10.34
C GLY A 172 -8.23 -2.01 11.44
N GLY A 173 -8.32 -1.52 12.68
CA GLY A 173 -9.04 -2.21 13.74
C GLY A 173 -10.53 -2.42 13.41
N LEU A 174 -11.18 -1.38 12.86
CA LEU A 174 -12.57 -1.46 12.41
C LEU A 174 -12.75 -2.39 11.21
N GLU A 175 -11.82 -2.40 10.25
CA GLU A 175 -11.80 -3.33 9.11
C GLU A 175 -11.77 -4.77 9.59
N ALA A 176 -10.83 -5.12 10.48
CA ALA A 176 -10.70 -6.47 11.02
C ALA A 176 -11.96 -6.92 11.79
N PHE A 177 -12.55 -6.02 12.58
CA PHE A 177 -13.79 -6.26 13.31
C PHE A 177 -15.00 -6.47 12.37
N ASN A 178 -15.13 -5.61 11.36
CA ASN A 178 -16.24 -5.70 10.41
C ASN A 178 -16.12 -6.96 9.54
N PHE A 179 -14.91 -7.32 9.12
CA PHE A 179 -14.65 -8.53 8.37
C PHE A 179 -15.13 -9.77 9.12
N SER A 180 -14.75 -9.94 10.38
CA SER A 180 -15.22 -11.09 11.16
C SER A 180 -16.69 -11.03 11.55
N THR A 181 -17.26 -9.84 11.72
CA THR A 181 -18.70 -9.69 11.91
C THR A 181 -19.46 -10.31 10.73
N GLN A 182 -19.00 -10.08 9.50
CA GLN A 182 -19.57 -10.72 8.31
C GLN A 182 -19.38 -12.25 8.32
N LEU A 183 -18.24 -12.75 8.80
CA LEU A 183 -18.01 -14.19 8.95
C LEU A 183 -18.97 -14.81 9.98
N ALA A 184 -19.25 -14.11 11.07
CA ALA A 184 -20.19 -14.57 12.10
C ALA A 184 -21.63 -14.67 11.56
N TYR A 185 -22.07 -13.69 10.75
CA TYR A 185 -23.34 -13.78 10.06
C TYR A 185 -23.37 -14.87 8.98
N ARG A 186 -22.24 -15.12 8.32
CA ARG A 186 -22.13 -16.14 7.26
C ARG A 186 -22.10 -17.56 7.80
N TYR A 187 -21.46 -17.79 8.94
CA TYR A 187 -21.29 -19.13 9.53
C TYR A 187 -21.70 -19.20 11.02
N PRO A 188 -22.93 -18.81 11.38
CA PRO A 188 -23.34 -18.75 12.78
C PRO A 188 -23.28 -20.12 13.46
N HIS A 189 -23.50 -21.21 12.71
CA HIS A 189 -23.48 -22.59 13.21
C HIS A 189 -22.07 -23.16 13.41
N LEU A 190 -21.02 -22.52 12.86
CA LEU A 190 -19.63 -22.93 13.07
C LEU A 190 -19.01 -22.27 14.32
N LEU A 191 -19.65 -21.23 14.85
CA LEU A 191 -19.17 -20.51 16.03
C LEU A 191 -19.69 -21.18 17.31
N PRO A 192 -18.81 -21.53 18.27
CA PRO A 192 -19.26 -22.12 19.53
C PRO A 192 -19.99 -21.09 20.38
N MET A 193 -21.21 -21.41 20.81
CA MET A 193 -22.16 -20.44 21.37
C MET A 193 -22.39 -20.48 22.89
N LYS A 194 -21.87 -21.46 23.69
CA LYS A 194 -21.68 -21.39 25.17
C LYS A 194 -21.25 -22.71 25.84
N LYS A 195 -20.84 -22.60 27.12
CA LYS A 195 -20.10 -23.51 28.02
C LYS A 195 -20.66 -24.93 28.16
N LYS A 196 -19.79 -25.93 27.96
CA LYS A 196 -19.29 -26.90 28.98
C LYS A 196 -18.56 -28.01 28.24
N ASN A 197 -17.23 -28.04 28.36
CA ASN A 197 -16.37 -29.20 28.08
C ASN A 197 -15.75 -29.38 26.67
N GLU A 198 -15.77 -28.41 25.77
CA GLU A 198 -15.04 -28.56 24.49
C GLU A 198 -14.16 -27.35 24.17
N SER A 199 -12.97 -27.69 23.66
CA SER A 199 -11.82 -26.86 23.29
C SER A 199 -12.13 -25.40 22.94
N SER A 200 -11.47 -24.46 23.60
CA SER A 200 -11.54 -23.03 23.29
C SER A 200 -11.32 -22.80 21.80
N PHE A 201 -12.23 -22.05 21.17
CA PHE A 201 -12.04 -21.57 19.79
C PHE A 201 -10.75 -20.74 19.73
N LYS A 202 -9.93 -20.94 18.71
CA LYS A 202 -8.63 -20.28 18.59
C LYS A 202 -8.59 -19.45 17.32
N VAL A 203 -8.11 -18.23 17.46
CA VAL A 203 -7.62 -17.42 16.34
C VAL A 203 -6.10 -17.41 16.44
N TRP A 204 -5.40 -17.87 15.42
CA TRP A 204 -3.93 -17.87 15.42
C TRP A 204 -3.41 -16.58 14.79
N ALA A 205 -2.48 -15.92 15.49
CA ALA A 205 -1.86 -14.68 15.05
C ALA A 205 -0.34 -14.83 15.10
N SER A 206 0.35 -14.25 14.13
CA SER A 206 1.81 -14.13 14.19
C SER A 206 2.21 -13.11 15.26
N GLU A 207 3.46 -13.13 15.71
CA GLU A 207 3.93 -12.36 16.87
C GLU A 207 3.94 -10.84 16.66
N ALA A 208 3.99 -10.36 15.41
CA ALA A 208 3.94 -8.96 15.08
C ALA A 208 2.76 -8.23 15.74
N ASN A 209 3.02 -7.06 16.31
CA ASN A 209 2.03 -6.31 17.10
C ASN A 209 0.76 -5.97 16.29
N ARG A 210 0.90 -5.52 15.03
CA ARG A 210 -0.22 -5.30 14.10
C ARG A 210 -1.08 -6.55 13.88
N THR A 211 -0.45 -7.71 13.76
CA THR A 211 -1.16 -8.98 13.56
C THR A 211 -1.92 -9.39 14.81
N LYS A 212 -1.32 -9.28 15.99
CA LYS A 212 -2.00 -9.54 17.27
C LYS A 212 -3.19 -8.62 17.49
N GLN A 213 -3.04 -7.32 17.23
CA GLN A 213 -4.14 -6.35 17.37
C GLN A 213 -5.25 -6.60 16.35
N SER A 214 -4.90 -6.91 15.09
CA SER A 214 -5.87 -7.29 14.08
C SER A 214 -6.63 -8.56 14.46
N ALA A 215 -5.93 -9.58 14.98
CA ALA A 215 -6.53 -10.81 15.45
C ALA A 215 -7.46 -10.60 16.66
N ASN A 216 -7.11 -9.70 17.58
CA ASN A 216 -7.99 -9.31 18.68
C ASN A 216 -9.25 -8.60 18.20
N ALA A 217 -9.14 -7.68 17.25
CA ALA A 217 -10.29 -7.00 16.65
C ALA A 217 -11.17 -7.97 15.86
N LEU A 218 -10.56 -8.87 15.09
CA LEU A 218 -11.22 -9.96 14.38
C LEU A 218 -11.97 -10.86 15.38
N PHE A 219 -11.31 -11.31 16.44
CA PHE A 219 -11.92 -12.14 17.47
C PHE A 219 -13.11 -11.43 18.14
N ALA A 220 -12.98 -10.14 18.46
CA ALA A 220 -14.08 -9.35 18.99
C ALA A 220 -15.27 -9.28 18.01
N GLY A 221 -15.02 -9.08 16.72
CA GLY A 221 -16.08 -9.02 15.70
C GLY A 221 -16.83 -10.34 15.50
N LEU A 222 -16.18 -11.49 15.69
CA LEU A 222 -16.85 -12.81 15.62
C LEU A 222 -17.98 -12.95 16.66
N TYR A 223 -17.86 -12.27 17.80
CA TYR A 223 -18.80 -12.36 18.93
C TYR A 223 -19.56 -11.06 19.18
N GLY A 224 -19.43 -10.06 18.30
CA GLY A 224 -20.07 -8.74 18.47
C GLY A 224 -19.53 -7.93 19.66
N GLY A 225 -18.31 -8.21 20.11
CA GLY A 225 -17.66 -7.57 21.26
C GLY A 225 -16.88 -8.57 22.13
N ILE A 226 -16.08 -8.06 23.06
CA ILE A 226 -15.35 -8.89 24.04
C ILE A 226 -16.18 -8.97 25.34
N GLN A 227 -16.57 -10.18 25.75
CA GLN A 227 -17.27 -10.46 27.01
C GLN A 227 -16.43 -11.35 27.93
N GLU A 228 -16.60 -11.21 29.26
CA GLU A 228 -15.81 -11.93 30.27
C GLU A 228 -15.98 -13.46 30.21
N ASP A 229 -17.08 -13.96 29.65
CA ASP A 229 -17.43 -15.38 29.58
C ASP A 229 -17.17 -16.04 28.21
N MET A 230 -16.46 -15.37 27.30
CA MET A 230 -16.18 -15.89 25.96
C MET A 230 -15.30 -17.14 25.96
N ILE A 231 -15.59 -18.05 25.03
CA ILE A 231 -14.94 -19.36 24.89
C ILE A 231 -14.01 -19.32 23.67
N GLY A 232 -12.97 -18.52 23.77
CA GLY A 232 -11.93 -18.48 22.75
C GLY A 232 -10.78 -17.54 23.11
N GLN A 233 -9.68 -17.68 22.39
CA GLN A 233 -8.50 -16.85 22.62
C GLN A 233 -7.71 -16.65 21.33
N VAL A 234 -6.97 -15.55 21.27
CA VAL A 234 -5.93 -15.34 20.27
C VAL A 234 -4.68 -16.08 20.72
N MET A 235 -4.25 -17.05 19.92
CA MET A 235 -3.00 -17.78 20.10
C MET A 235 -1.91 -17.07 19.32
N VAL A 236 -0.88 -16.62 20.01
CA VAL A 236 0.30 -16.03 19.38
C VAL A 236 1.26 -17.14 18.96
N ILE A 237 1.63 -17.14 17.69
CA ILE A 237 2.64 -18.01 17.08
C ILE A 237 3.89 -17.19 16.84
N ALA A 238 5.03 -17.68 17.32
CA ALA A 238 6.30 -17.00 17.21
C ALA A 238 6.73 -16.84 15.74
N GLU A 239 7.41 -15.73 15.46
CA GLU A 239 8.07 -15.43 14.18
C GLU A 239 9.57 -15.73 14.32
N GLY A 240 10.32 -15.70 13.22
CA GLY A 240 11.78 -15.82 13.22
C GLY A 240 12.36 -17.11 12.64
N GLU A 241 13.69 -17.10 12.47
CA GLU A 241 14.44 -18.13 11.77
C GLU A 241 14.36 -19.53 12.44
N GLU A 242 14.20 -19.58 13.76
CA GLU A 242 14.21 -20.83 14.53
C GLU A 242 12.88 -21.61 14.47
N GLN A 243 11.82 -21.04 13.88
CA GLN A 243 10.48 -21.65 13.89
C GLN A 243 10.28 -22.74 12.81
N GLY A 244 11.15 -22.77 11.80
CA GLY A 244 11.03 -23.69 10.67
C GLY A 244 9.68 -23.55 9.95
N ALA A 245 8.98 -24.65 9.72
CA ALA A 245 7.67 -24.65 9.07
C ALA A 245 6.49 -24.49 10.06
N ASN A 246 6.72 -24.51 11.36
CA ASN A 246 5.65 -24.43 12.38
C ASN A 246 5.39 -22.97 12.81
N THR A 247 5.18 -22.10 11.82
CA THR A 247 4.87 -20.68 12.02
C THR A 247 3.92 -20.16 10.94
N LEU A 248 3.35 -18.98 11.16
CA LEU A 248 2.59 -18.24 10.16
C LEU A 248 3.49 -17.39 9.24
N THR A 249 4.79 -17.28 9.53
CA THR A 249 5.78 -16.58 8.70
C THR A 249 6.95 -17.49 8.28
N PRO A 250 6.69 -18.64 7.63
CA PRO A 250 7.74 -19.64 7.33
C PRO A 250 8.83 -19.13 6.38
N HIS A 251 8.59 -18.02 5.68
CA HIS A 251 9.58 -17.36 4.85
C HIS A 251 10.78 -16.85 5.65
N GLU A 252 10.59 -16.46 6.91
CA GLU A 252 11.69 -16.02 7.79
C GLU A 252 12.64 -17.16 8.12
N SER A 253 12.15 -18.40 8.22
CA SER A 253 12.98 -19.58 8.47
C SER A 253 13.59 -20.20 7.20
N CYS A 254 13.37 -19.61 6.03
CA CYS A 254 13.88 -20.13 4.76
C CYS A 254 15.21 -19.43 4.41
N PRO A 255 16.38 -20.12 4.42
CA PRO A 255 17.67 -19.47 4.15
C PRO A 255 17.84 -19.00 2.70
N ARG A 256 17.07 -19.58 1.77
CA ARG A 256 16.98 -19.10 0.37
C ARG A 256 15.95 -17.97 0.23
N PHE A 257 15.38 -17.57 1.35
CA PHE A 257 14.72 -16.31 1.68
C PHE A 257 15.37 -15.11 0.97
N SER A 258 14.66 -14.28 0.20
CA SER A 258 15.21 -12.99 -0.23
C SER A 258 14.04 -12.03 -0.35
N ASP A 259 14.14 -10.97 0.42
CA ASP A 259 13.22 -9.83 0.48
C ASP A 259 13.47 -8.80 -0.64
N THR A 260 14.60 -8.92 -1.33
CA THR A 260 15.04 -8.01 -2.41
C THR A 260 14.85 -8.58 -3.81
N ALA A 261 14.34 -9.81 -3.92
CA ALA A 261 13.98 -10.40 -5.21
C ALA A 261 12.91 -9.54 -5.91
N GLY A 262 13.16 -9.16 -7.18
CA GLY A 262 12.26 -8.30 -7.95
C GLY A 262 12.54 -6.81 -7.87
N SER A 263 13.40 -6.35 -6.94
CA SER A 263 13.66 -4.91 -6.77
C SER A 263 14.30 -4.28 -8.01
N LYS A 264 15.11 -5.02 -8.77
CA LYS A 264 15.70 -4.53 -10.02
C LYS A 264 14.62 -4.31 -11.08
N GLU A 265 13.79 -5.33 -11.30
CA GLU A 265 12.74 -5.36 -12.32
C GLU A 265 11.68 -4.29 -12.04
N ALA A 266 11.25 -4.19 -10.79
CA ALA A 266 10.34 -3.15 -10.34
C ALA A 266 10.98 -1.76 -10.49
N GLY A 267 12.27 -1.59 -10.16
CA GLY A 267 13.00 -0.33 -10.32
C GLY A 267 13.11 0.16 -11.77
N ILE A 268 13.24 -0.75 -12.74
CA ILE A 268 13.20 -0.41 -14.18
C ILE A 268 11.84 0.16 -14.55
N TRP A 269 10.75 -0.50 -14.13
CA TRP A 269 9.41 -0.03 -14.38
C TRP A 269 9.12 1.30 -13.68
N LEU A 270 9.56 1.46 -12.43
CA LEU A 270 9.43 2.69 -11.65
C LEU A 270 9.99 3.90 -12.39
N LYS A 271 11.21 3.79 -12.90
CA LYS A 271 11.81 4.86 -13.70
C LYS A 271 10.97 5.17 -14.94
N TYR A 272 10.56 4.13 -15.67
CA TYR A 272 9.81 4.29 -16.91
C TYR A 272 8.46 5.01 -16.71
N TYR A 273 7.63 4.58 -15.75
CA TYR A 273 6.29 5.15 -15.60
C TYR A 273 6.29 6.52 -14.92
N THR A 274 7.31 6.81 -14.09
CA THR A 274 7.39 8.09 -13.36
C THR A 274 7.97 9.23 -14.19
N ASP A 275 8.77 8.95 -15.22
CA ASP A 275 9.33 9.97 -16.13
C ASP A 275 8.29 10.99 -16.66
N PRO A 276 7.14 10.58 -17.25
CA PRO A 276 6.12 11.53 -17.69
C PRO A 276 5.44 12.29 -16.54
N ILE A 277 5.29 11.67 -15.36
CA ILE A 277 4.72 12.30 -14.16
C ILE A 277 5.65 13.42 -13.66
N ILE A 278 6.95 13.13 -13.57
CA ILE A 278 7.98 14.08 -13.17
C ILE A 278 8.00 15.26 -14.15
N ALA A 279 7.92 15.00 -15.46
CA ALA A 279 7.85 16.06 -16.47
C ALA A 279 6.59 16.94 -16.28
N ARG A 280 5.43 16.34 -15.98
CA ARG A 280 4.19 17.08 -15.69
C ARG A 280 4.34 17.95 -14.44
N PHE A 281 4.87 17.40 -13.35
CA PHE A 281 5.09 18.16 -12.12
C PHE A 281 6.12 19.28 -12.28
N ALA A 282 7.18 19.06 -13.05
CA ALA A 282 8.16 20.09 -13.38
C ALA A 282 7.54 21.24 -14.19
N ALA A 283 6.63 20.94 -15.12
CA ALA A 283 5.92 21.94 -15.93
C ALA A 283 4.98 22.84 -15.10
N MET A 284 4.59 22.43 -13.89
CA MET A 284 3.83 23.29 -12.95
C MET A 284 4.70 24.38 -12.31
N GLY A 285 6.02 24.33 -12.50
CA GLY A 285 6.97 25.37 -12.12
C GLY A 285 7.15 25.57 -10.62
N THR A 286 6.94 24.52 -9.82
CA THR A 286 7.24 24.52 -8.37
C THR A 286 8.72 24.74 -8.08
N ARG A 287 9.59 24.46 -9.06
CA ARG A 287 11.06 24.38 -8.94
C ARG A 287 11.53 23.33 -7.93
N PHE A 288 10.64 22.44 -7.50
CA PHE A 288 10.99 21.22 -6.80
C PHE A 288 11.44 20.18 -7.82
N ASN A 289 12.65 19.66 -7.68
CA ASN A 289 13.20 18.67 -8.60
C ASN A 289 12.71 17.26 -8.26
N PHE A 290 11.52 16.87 -8.73
CA PHE A 290 10.97 15.54 -8.44
C PHE A 290 11.84 14.40 -8.98
N SER A 291 11.89 13.31 -8.23
CA SER A 291 12.52 12.04 -8.58
C SER A 291 11.46 10.92 -8.63
N ALA A 292 11.81 9.78 -9.21
CA ALA A 292 10.92 8.62 -9.27
C ALA A 292 10.45 8.16 -7.88
N ASN A 293 11.35 8.19 -6.89
CA ASN A 293 11.03 7.83 -5.51
C ASN A 293 10.12 8.86 -4.82
N ASP A 294 10.18 10.14 -5.20
CA ASP A 294 9.21 11.12 -4.67
C ASP A 294 7.81 10.83 -5.20
N VAL A 295 7.69 10.49 -6.49
CA VAL A 295 6.40 10.10 -7.09
C VAL A 295 5.85 8.85 -6.41
N LEU A 296 6.68 7.83 -6.21
CA LEU A 296 6.30 6.62 -5.47
C LEU A 296 5.83 6.97 -4.05
N ALA A 297 6.58 7.80 -3.32
CA ALA A 297 6.22 8.24 -1.97
C ALA A 297 4.87 8.97 -1.93
N MET A 298 4.61 9.84 -2.92
CA MET A 298 3.35 10.55 -3.05
C MET A 298 2.19 9.57 -3.30
N GLN A 299 2.41 8.52 -4.10
CA GLN A 299 1.41 7.48 -4.35
C GLN A 299 1.19 6.59 -3.11
N GLU A 300 2.24 6.18 -2.40
CA GLU A 300 2.13 5.45 -1.14
C GLU A 300 1.40 6.27 -0.06
N LEU A 301 1.66 7.58 0.01
CA LEU A 301 0.96 8.50 0.91
C LEU A 301 -0.54 8.57 0.64
N CYS A 302 -1.01 8.39 -0.59
CA CYS A 302 -2.45 8.27 -0.85
C CYS A 302 -3.08 7.14 -0.03
N GLY A 303 -2.45 5.96 0.00
CA GLY A 303 -2.95 4.81 0.76
C GLY A 303 -2.84 5.00 2.26
N TYR A 304 -1.62 5.25 2.75
CA TYR A 304 -1.36 5.41 4.18
C TYR A 304 -2.14 6.57 4.81
N GLU A 305 -2.19 7.72 4.15
CA GLU A 305 -2.94 8.87 4.67
C GLU A 305 -4.44 8.63 4.64
N THR A 306 -4.96 7.91 3.63
CA THR A 306 -6.40 7.58 3.57
C THR A 306 -6.83 6.72 4.76
N VAL A 307 -6.04 5.72 5.16
CA VAL A 307 -6.41 4.88 6.32
C VAL A 307 -6.18 5.60 7.66
N ILE A 308 -5.31 6.60 7.72
CA ILE A 308 -5.07 7.40 8.93
C ILE A 308 -6.11 8.52 9.10
N ARG A 309 -6.42 9.27 8.02
CA ARG A 309 -7.22 10.51 8.03
C ARG A 309 -8.58 10.37 7.36
N GLY A 310 -8.87 9.26 6.69
CA GLY A 310 -10.10 9.01 5.93
C GLY A 310 -10.05 9.48 4.47
N SER A 311 -9.06 10.27 4.08
CA SER A 311 -8.81 10.71 2.69
C SER A 311 -7.37 11.23 2.55
N SER A 312 -6.88 11.33 1.31
CA SER A 312 -5.57 11.93 1.02
C SER A 312 -5.64 12.88 -0.17
N PRO A 313 -5.06 14.10 -0.06
CA PRO A 313 -4.90 15.01 -1.18
C PRO A 313 -3.92 14.51 -2.24
N PHE A 314 -3.12 13.46 -1.97
CA PHE A 314 -2.27 12.84 -2.99
C PHE A 314 -3.05 11.95 -3.96
N CYS A 315 -4.21 11.42 -3.59
CA CYS A 315 -4.95 10.53 -4.48
C CYS A 315 -5.36 11.18 -5.82
N PRO A 316 -5.97 12.39 -5.85
CA PRO A 316 -6.49 12.97 -7.08
C PRO A 316 -5.45 13.59 -8.03
N ILE A 317 -4.17 13.69 -7.63
CA ILE A 317 -3.13 14.34 -8.46
C ILE A 317 -2.55 13.43 -9.54
N PHE A 318 -2.92 12.14 -9.50
CA PHE A 318 -2.53 11.12 -10.46
C PHE A 318 -3.74 10.66 -11.25
N THR A 319 -3.50 10.37 -12.53
CA THR A 319 -4.50 9.83 -13.46
C THR A 319 -4.74 8.34 -13.21
N PRO A 320 -5.86 7.77 -13.69
CA PRO A 320 -6.11 6.33 -13.63
C PRO A 320 -4.96 5.48 -14.20
N GLU A 321 -4.37 5.88 -15.32
CA GLU A 321 -3.27 5.17 -15.99
C GLU A 321 -1.98 5.15 -15.15
N GLU A 322 -1.73 6.23 -14.39
CA GLU A 322 -0.60 6.32 -13.46
C GLU A 322 -0.81 5.47 -12.22
N TRP A 323 -2.06 5.32 -11.76
CA TRP A 323 -2.41 4.37 -10.71
C TRP A 323 -2.29 2.91 -11.15
N LEU A 324 -2.71 2.58 -12.37
CA LEU A 324 -2.48 1.25 -12.95
C LEU A 324 -0.97 0.94 -13.08
N SER A 325 -0.16 1.97 -13.36
CA SER A 325 1.29 1.82 -13.45
C SER A 325 1.94 1.62 -12.08
N PHE A 326 1.44 2.31 -11.03
CA PHE A 326 1.82 2.09 -9.64
C PHE A 326 1.40 0.69 -9.15
N GLU A 327 0.19 0.25 -9.50
CA GLU A 327 -0.26 -1.11 -9.21
C GLU A 327 0.69 -2.14 -9.83
N TYR A 328 0.99 -1.98 -11.11
CA TYR A 328 1.88 -2.90 -11.82
C TYR A 328 3.32 -2.90 -11.27
N TYR A 329 3.81 -1.78 -10.74
CA TYR A 329 5.11 -1.72 -10.06
C TYR A 329 5.17 -2.70 -8.87
N PHE A 330 4.14 -2.70 -8.03
CA PHE A 330 4.06 -3.62 -6.89
C PHE A 330 3.75 -5.05 -7.34
N ASP A 331 2.97 -5.25 -8.41
CA ASP A 331 2.75 -6.58 -8.98
C ASP A 331 4.06 -7.23 -9.43
N ILE A 332 4.93 -6.49 -10.13
CA ILE A 332 6.27 -6.96 -10.49
C ILE A 332 7.03 -7.34 -9.21
N LYS A 333 7.12 -6.41 -8.25
CA LYS A 333 7.85 -6.63 -6.98
C LYS A 333 7.38 -7.91 -6.28
N TYR A 334 6.07 -8.07 -6.07
CA TYR A 334 5.52 -9.21 -5.36
C TYR A 334 5.53 -10.51 -6.18
N HIS A 335 5.42 -10.45 -7.50
CA HIS A 335 5.53 -11.63 -8.36
C HIS A 335 6.91 -12.29 -8.26
N TYR A 336 7.97 -11.49 -8.24
CA TYR A 336 9.34 -11.98 -8.04
C TYR A 336 9.65 -12.35 -6.59
N GLN A 337 9.13 -11.59 -5.62
CA GLN A 337 9.45 -11.79 -4.20
C GLN A 337 8.68 -12.97 -3.58
N LEU A 338 7.39 -13.07 -3.86
CA LEU A 338 6.44 -13.98 -3.21
C LEU A 338 5.66 -14.88 -4.19
N GLY A 339 5.70 -14.56 -5.49
CA GLY A 339 4.98 -15.26 -6.55
C GLY A 339 5.74 -16.43 -7.18
N TYR A 340 5.23 -16.88 -8.33
CA TYR A 340 5.64 -18.13 -8.95
C TYR A 340 7.01 -18.08 -9.64
N GLU A 341 7.48 -16.92 -10.10
CA GLU A 341 8.79 -16.80 -10.77
C GLU A 341 9.97 -17.06 -9.83
N ARG A 342 9.74 -17.03 -8.52
CA ARG A 342 10.73 -17.47 -7.55
C ARG A 342 11.06 -18.97 -7.64
N LEU A 343 10.09 -19.79 -8.05
CA LEU A 343 10.25 -21.25 -8.14
C LEU A 343 11.15 -21.67 -9.32
N SER A 344 11.41 -20.79 -10.29
CA SER A 344 12.23 -21.09 -11.48
C SER A 344 13.73 -20.85 -11.29
N VAL A 345 14.17 -20.32 -10.16
CA VAL A 345 15.60 -19.97 -9.90
C VAL A 345 16.21 -20.80 -8.75
N SER A 346 15.55 -21.89 -8.33
CA SER A 346 16.04 -22.75 -7.23
C SER A 346 17.08 -23.77 -7.68
#